data_AF-A0A850P336-F1
#
_entry.id   AF-A0A850P336-F1
#
_cell.length_a   1.000
_cell.length_b   1.000
_cell.length_c   1.000
_cell.angle_alpha   90.00
_cell.angle_beta   90.00
_cell.angle_gamma   90.00
#
_symmetry.space_group_name_H-M   'P 1'
#
loop_
_entity.id
_entity.type
_entity.pdbx_description
1 polymer ?
#
loop_
_entity_poly.entity_id
_entity_poly.type
_entity_poly.pdbx_seq_one_letter_code
_entity_poly.pdbx_strand_id
1 'polypeptide(L)' 'MDFKAGDIVVVRDDAAVRPELRGMKGTVVEIIENGQIRVRSDRTGNDEWFSASELRHE' A
#
# COMPACT_ATOMS: atom_id res chain seq x y z
N MET A 1 -3.38 13.21 1.11
CA MET A 1 -3.35 12.58 2.44
C MET A 1 -1.99 11.93 2.55
N ASP A 2 -1.25 12.25 3.60
CA ASP A 2 0.04 11.61 3.87
C ASP A 2 -0.21 10.34 4.66
N PHE A 3 0.35 9.24 4.19
CA PHE A 3 0.36 7.97 4.91
C PHE A 3 1.38 8.03 6.05
N LYS A 4 1.18 7.20 7.08
CA LYS A 4 2.17 6.95 8.15
C LYS A 4 2.30 5.46 8.41
N ALA A 5 3.45 5.06 8.98
CA ALA A 5 3.64 3.70 9.46
C ALA A 5 2.53 3.32 10.46
N GLY A 6 1.96 2.13 10.28
CA GLY A 6 0.81 1.64 11.03
C GLY A 6 -0.56 1.97 10.43
N ASP A 7 -0.65 2.78 9.37
CA ASP A 7 -1.92 3.01 8.70
C ASP A 7 -2.41 1.75 7.98
N ILE A 8 -3.72 1.51 8.08
CA ILE A 8 -4.41 0.51 7.26
C ILE A 8 -4.77 1.16 5.92
N VAL A 9 -4.36 0.49 4.85
CA VAL A 9 -4.54 0.97 3.49
C VAL A 9 -5.08 -0.12 2.58
N VAL A 10 -5.73 0.33 1.51
CA VAL A 10 -6.19 -0.51 0.42
C VAL A 10 -5.53 -0.04 -0.88
N VAL A 11 -4.98 -0.98 -1.64
CA VAL A 11 -4.51 -0.71 -3.00
C VAL A 11 -5.73 -0.44 -3.88
N ARG A 12 -5.73 0.69 -4.58
CA ARG A 12 -6.87 1.09 -5.40
C ARG A 12 -7.12 0.10 -6.55
N ASP A 13 -8.38 -0.08 -6.90
CA ASP A 13 -8.79 -0.94 -8.02
C ASP A 13 -8.28 -0.45 -9.39
N ASP A 14 -8.02 0.85 -9.51
CA ASP A 14 -7.49 1.51 -10.72
C ASP A 14 -5.96 1.72 -10.69
N ALA A 15 -5.27 1.20 -9.68
CA ALA A 15 -3.82 1.36 -9.55
C ALA A 15 -3.05 0.66 -10.69
N ALA A 16 -1.93 1.26 -11.10
CA ALA A 16 -1.01 0.75 -12.13
C ALA A 16 -0.08 -0.37 -11.61
N VAL A 17 -0.63 -1.25 -10.78
CA VAL A 17 0.05 -2.40 -10.17
C VAL A 17 -0.37 -3.70 -10.86
N ARG A 18 0.22 -4.82 -10.43
CA ARG A 18 -0.20 -6.15 -10.88
C ARG A 18 -1.68 -6.38 -10.50
N PRO A 19 -2.52 -6.92 -11.40
CA PRO A 19 -3.96 -7.05 -11.16
C PRO A 19 -4.34 -7.77 -9.87
N GLU A 20 -3.52 -8.74 -9.44
CA GLU A 20 -3.71 -9.50 -8.20
C GLU A 20 -3.51 -8.69 -6.90
N LEU A 21 -2.87 -7.52 -6.99
CA LEU A 21 -2.65 -6.61 -5.87
C LEU A 21 -3.76 -5.56 -5.75
N ARG A 22 -4.63 -5.41 -6.75
CA ARG A 22 -5.73 -4.44 -6.72
C ARG A 22 -6.77 -4.84 -5.67
N GLY A 23 -7.20 -3.88 -4.86
CA GLY A 23 -8.08 -4.14 -3.71
C GLY A 23 -7.36 -4.84 -2.56
N MET A 24 -6.04 -5.06 -2.63
CA MET A 24 -5.28 -5.65 -1.53
C MET A 24 -5.30 -4.72 -0.32
N LYS A 25 -5.69 -5.28 0.83
CA LYS A 25 -5.61 -4.63 2.13
C LYS A 25 -4.28 -4.95 2.79
N GLY A 26 -3.68 -3.94 3.41
CA GLY A 26 -2.46 -4.10 4.18
C GLY A 26 -2.19 -2.96 5.14
N THR A 27 -1.07 -3.10 5.86
CA THR A 27 -0.60 -2.11 6.82
C THR A 27 0.68 -1.46 6.31
N VAL A 28 0.77 -0.12 6.38
CA VAL A 28 2.00 0.60 6.05
C VAL A 28 3.09 0.26 7.06
N VAL A 29 4.23 -0.22 6.58
CA VAL A 29 5.39 -0.61 7.39
C VAL A 29 6.37 0.55 7.51
N GLU A 30 6.72 1.17 6.38
CA GLU A 30 7.65 2.28 6.30
C GLU A 30 7.39 3.13 5.06
N ILE A 31 7.89 4.36 5.10
CA ILE A 31 7.84 5.32 4.00
C ILE A 31 9.25 5.83 3.81
N ILE A 32 9.76 5.74 2.60
CA ILE A 32 11.12 6.18 2.27
C ILE A 32 11.09 7.52 1.53
N GLU A 33 12.22 8.22 1.50
CA GLU A 33 12.32 9.62 1.04
C GLU A 33 11.86 9.85 -0.42
N ASN A 34 11.83 8.82 -1.26
CA ASN A 34 11.35 8.92 -2.63
C ASN A 34 9.81 8.86 -2.75
N GLY A 35 9.08 8.80 -1.64
CA GLY A 35 7.61 8.72 -1.59
C GLY A 35 7.06 7.31 -1.84
N GLN A 36 7.91 6.28 -1.89
CA GLN A 36 7.46 4.89 -1.89
C GLN A 36 7.10 4.44 -0.48
N ILE A 37 6.03 3.65 -0.43
CA ILE A 37 5.39 3.19 0.79
C ILE A 37 5.42 1.67 0.77
N ARG A 38 6.05 1.09 1.79
CA ARG A 38 6.05 -0.36 1.99
C ARG A 38 4.76 -0.75 2.70
N VAL A 39 4.01 -1.64 2.12
CA VAL A 39 2.76 -2.17 2.69
C VAL A 39 2.89 -3.67 2.88
N ARG A 40 2.63 -4.14 4.09
CA ARG A 40 2.50 -5.56 4.40
C ARG A 40 1.07 -6.01 4.13
N SER A 41 0.89 -6.99 3.25
CA SER A 41 -0.42 -7.55 2.97
C SER A 41 -0.96 -8.32 4.17
N ASP A 42 -2.20 -8.04 4.56
CA ASP A 42 -2.90 -8.75 5.63
C ASP A 42 -3.21 -10.20 5.24
N ARG A 43 -3.26 -10.51 3.93
CA ARG A 43 -3.59 -11.85 3.42
C ARG A 43 -2.38 -12.77 3.34
N THR A 44 -1.26 -12.27 2.83
CA THR A 44 -0.08 -13.11 2.54
C THR A 44 1.06 -12.90 3.52
N GLY A 45 1.06 -11.81 4.29
CA GLY A 45 2.18 -11.40 5.13
C GLY A 45 3.39 -10.88 4.35
N ASN A 46 3.30 -10.80 3.02
CA ASN A 46 4.36 -10.28 2.16
C ASN A 46 4.34 -8.75 2.13
N ASP A 47 5.52 -8.17 1.94
CA ASP A 47 5.69 -6.74 1.81
C ASP A 47 5.83 -6.36 0.34
N GLU A 48 5.07 -5.35 -0.08
CA GLU A 48 5.09 -4.81 -1.44
C GLU A 48 5.25 -3.28 -1.37
N TRP A 49 5.85 -2.68 -2.40
CA TRP A 49 6.09 -1.24 -2.49
C TRP A 49 5.08 -0.58 -3.40
N PHE A 50 4.50 0.52 -2.95
CA PHE A 50 3.49 1.29 -3.67
C PHE A 50 3.82 2.78 -3.65
N SER A 51 3.30 3.51 -4.62
CA SER A 51 3.23 4.96 -4.60
C SER A 51 2.00 5.42 -3.81
N ALA A 52 2.07 6.60 -3.19
CA ALA A 52 0.93 7.17 -2.48
C ALA A 52 -0.34 7.29 -3.35
N SER A 53 -0.20 7.50 -4.66
CA SER A 53 -1.32 7.58 -5.62
C SER A 53 -2.06 6.27 -5.84
N GLU A 54 -1.42 5.13 -5.54
CA GLU A 54 -1.94 3.77 -5.73
C GLU A 54 -2.69 3.26 -4.49
N LEU A 55 -2.59 3.98 -3.37
CA LEU A 55 -3.18 3.62 -2.10
C LEU A 55 -4.35 4.54 -1.75
N ARG A 56 -5.28 4.02 -0.96
CA ARG A 56 -6.26 4.81 -0.21
C ARG A 56 -6.32 4.31 1.23
N HIS A 57 -6.71 5.16 2.16
CA HIS A 57 -7.07 4.71 3.49
C HIS A 57 -8.31 3.82 3.43
N GLU A 58 -8.38 2.84 4.33
CA GLU A 58 -9.62 2.09 4.59
C GLU A 58 -10.65 2.93 5.34
#